data_AF-A0A2I1DBH4-F1
#
_entry.id   AF-A0A2I1DBH4-F1
#
_cell.length_a   1.000
_cell.length_b   1.000
_cell.length_c   1.000
_cell.angle_alpha   90.00
_cell.angle_beta   90.00
_cell.angle_gamma   90.00
#
_symmetry.space_group_name_H-M   'P 1'
#
loop_
_entity.id
_entity.type
_entity.pdbx_description
1 polymer ?
#
loop_
_entity_poly.entity_id
_entity_poly.type
_entity_poly.pdbx_seq_one_letter_code
_entity_poly.pdbx_strand_id
1 'polypeptide(L)'
;MEHLSMPSKLDHYLAERVESKATDLFQARKDRPQLEASFLYRSAASDNVWSLEKSPIVHINSAEELEKAESASSNACAQIYTIRHQRSWTTLNISHKLFQELLEKHRVFHHFWRSILTFGWRFEENEYGFPAFRAKRSQSGRGKVDEITYVIRRVERNNRPVKNGECPWSIRQTGIYHRLAYEAVGSQHKSTFILVAPSSIVDDEITKSLAQHHCADGVMNPAFAVHERLVLDSLRGWMDYMAWLESEVKQDSNRVIVSKMGTHEIHFNANDRQRLKQLEDYITDMMVILQTMADTIARIRTSCQRHCQMSCGDSSSCSCSYTIDEFEEYATEAQLYLNRAKVLKARVKSTAQLLSDLLGYEESRNLKQLAQASHQLAQASHDESHYLMELQKKSVQDAAAVKMLTIIGLVFLPSTIVANFFSTEFVKVNDQGRLHVSREVWIMAVVAVPLTAITIFFWWLLLRLSVLGRHNS
;
A
#
# COMPACT_ATOMS: atom_id res chain seq x y z
N MET A 1 34.47 27.87 -35.45
CA MET A 1 34.32 26.43 -35.16
C MET A 1 33.62 26.30 -33.83
N GLU A 2 32.29 26.19 -33.87
CA GLU A 2 31.47 26.01 -32.68
C GLU A 2 31.73 24.60 -32.13
N HIS A 3 32.15 24.51 -30.87
CA HIS A 3 32.17 23.24 -30.13
C HIS A 3 30.72 22.77 -29.95
N LEU A 4 30.16 22.09 -30.95
CA LEU A 4 29.07 21.15 -30.76
C LEU A 4 29.64 20.04 -29.86
N SER A 5 29.39 20.15 -28.56
CA SER A 5 29.72 19.07 -27.62
C SER A 5 29.00 17.82 -28.10
N MET A 6 29.76 16.77 -28.43
CA MET A 6 29.21 15.44 -28.67
C MET A 6 28.20 15.12 -27.56
N PRO A 7 26.98 14.63 -27.89
CA PRO A 7 26.01 14.26 -26.87
C PRO A 7 26.67 13.27 -25.92
N SER A 8 26.62 13.57 -24.63
CA SER A 8 27.23 12.72 -23.62
C SER A 8 26.56 11.33 -23.65
N LYS A 9 27.24 10.28 -23.19
CA LYS A 9 26.59 8.94 -23.03
C LYS A 9 25.30 9.03 -22.21
N LEU A 10 25.21 10.00 -21.30
CA LEU A 10 24.02 10.29 -20.51
C LEU A 10 22.86 10.82 -21.36
N ASP A 11 23.15 11.63 -22.38
CA ASP A 11 22.16 12.16 -23.32
C ASP A 11 21.58 11.04 -24.20
N HIS A 12 22.42 10.08 -24.62
CA HIS A 12 21.98 8.92 -25.40
C HIS A 12 21.05 8.00 -24.59
N TYR A 13 21.40 7.69 -23.33
CA TYR A 13 20.56 6.87 -22.45
C TYR A 13 19.20 7.54 -22.17
N LEU A 14 19.20 8.85 -21.94
CA LEU A 14 17.95 9.59 -21.72
C LEU A 14 17.10 9.62 -23.00
N ALA A 15 17.71 9.82 -24.17
CA ALA A 15 17.00 9.80 -25.45
C ALA A 15 16.34 8.43 -25.72
N GLU A 16 17.06 7.33 -25.52
CA GLU A 16 16.53 5.97 -25.69
C GLU A 16 15.37 5.66 -24.71
N ARG A 17 15.49 6.13 -23.47
CA ARG A 17 14.44 5.99 -22.45
C ARG A 17 13.19 6.83 -22.77
N VAL A 18 13.37 7.98 -23.41
CA VAL A 18 12.25 8.82 -23.87
C VAL A 18 11.57 8.15 -25.06
N GLU A 19 12.33 7.68 -26.04
CA GLU A 19 11.79 7.04 -27.24
C GLU A 19 10.98 5.79 -26.89
N SER A 20 11.52 4.93 -26.02
CA SER A 20 10.82 3.73 -25.55
C SER A 20 9.52 4.01 -24.79
N LYS A 21 9.33 5.24 -24.27
CA LYS A 21 8.13 5.66 -23.53
C LYS A 21 7.26 6.63 -24.31
N ALA A 22 7.60 6.97 -25.56
CA ALA A 22 6.95 8.05 -26.28
C ALA A 22 5.43 7.84 -26.42
N THR A 23 4.99 6.60 -26.67
CA THR A 23 3.56 6.24 -26.77
C THR A 23 2.79 6.44 -25.47
N ASP A 24 3.44 6.22 -24.33
CA ASP A 24 2.83 6.33 -23.00
C ASP A 24 2.91 7.76 -22.45
N LEU A 25 3.77 8.60 -23.04
CA LEU A 25 3.99 9.99 -22.66
C LEU A 25 3.18 10.97 -23.52
N PHE A 26 3.09 10.76 -24.83
CA PHE A 26 2.64 11.76 -25.79
C PHE A 26 1.45 11.28 -26.61
N GLN A 27 0.36 12.05 -26.61
CA GLN A 27 -0.79 11.78 -27.46
C GLN A 27 -1.50 13.09 -27.82
N ALA A 28 -1.35 13.51 -29.08
CA ALA A 28 -2.15 14.59 -29.63
C ALA A 28 -3.64 14.18 -29.68
N ARG A 29 -4.53 15.09 -29.29
CA ARG A 29 -5.98 14.87 -29.29
C ARG A 29 -6.65 15.90 -30.20
N LYS A 30 -7.68 15.49 -30.93
CA LYS A 30 -8.34 16.36 -31.94
C LYS A 30 -9.28 17.41 -31.33
N ASP A 31 -9.71 17.21 -30.08
CA ASP A 31 -10.72 18.02 -29.39
C ASP A 31 -10.13 19.19 -28.60
N ARG A 32 -8.81 19.37 -28.60
CA ARG A 32 -8.10 20.33 -27.75
C ARG A 32 -6.75 20.74 -28.35
N PRO A 33 -6.20 21.91 -27.98
CA PRO A 33 -4.88 22.32 -28.46
C PRO A 33 -3.78 21.41 -27.94
N GLN A 34 -2.73 21.21 -28.75
CA GLN A 34 -1.54 20.49 -28.30
C GLN A 34 -0.65 21.33 -27.39
N LEU A 35 -0.55 22.62 -27.68
CA LEU A 35 0.26 23.58 -26.95
C LEU A 35 -0.47 24.92 -26.85
N GLU A 36 -0.43 25.52 -25.66
CA GLU A 36 -0.95 26.86 -25.38
C GLU A 36 0.23 27.80 -25.20
N ALA A 37 0.33 28.88 -25.98
CA ALA A 37 1.36 29.89 -25.82
C ALA A 37 0.76 31.21 -25.34
N SER A 38 1.42 31.85 -24.37
CA SER A 38 1.11 33.21 -23.94
C SER A 38 2.37 34.05 -23.86
N PHE A 39 2.27 35.30 -24.27
CA PHE A 39 3.40 36.21 -24.42
C PHE A 39 3.19 37.43 -23.52
N LEU A 40 4.24 37.83 -22.82
CA LEU A 40 4.26 39.02 -21.97
C LEU A 40 5.03 40.13 -22.67
N TYR A 41 4.40 41.29 -22.80
CA TYR A 41 4.98 42.48 -23.39
C TYR A 41 5.12 43.56 -22.31
N ARG A 42 6.21 44.32 -22.38
CA ARG A 42 6.37 45.53 -21.56
C ARG A 42 5.78 46.70 -22.32
N SER A 43 4.85 47.41 -21.68
CA SER A 43 4.21 48.62 -22.20
C SER A 43 4.58 49.80 -21.30
N ALA A 44 4.88 50.96 -21.90
CA ALA A 44 5.13 52.18 -21.14
C ALA A 44 3.77 52.77 -20.74
N ALA A 45 3.44 52.73 -19.45
CA ALA A 45 2.44 53.63 -18.91
C ALA A 45 3.10 55.01 -18.73
N SER A 46 2.33 56.10 -18.78
CA SER A 46 2.83 57.50 -18.69
C SER A 46 4.00 57.71 -17.72
N ASP A 47 4.97 58.56 -18.10
CA ASP A 47 6.20 58.97 -17.40
C ASP A 47 6.71 58.05 -16.26
N ASN A 48 7.72 57.23 -16.58
CA ASN A 48 8.48 56.32 -15.71
C ASN A 48 7.75 55.12 -15.08
N VAL A 49 6.51 54.81 -15.49
CA VAL A 49 5.79 53.61 -15.04
C VAL A 49 5.69 52.58 -16.16
N TRP A 50 6.13 51.35 -15.92
CA TRP A 50 5.95 50.25 -16.89
C TRP A 50 4.85 49.31 -16.44
N SER A 51 4.06 48.80 -17.38
CA SER A 51 3.08 47.73 -17.17
C SER A 51 3.43 46.49 -17.98
N LEU A 52 2.95 45.33 -17.52
CA LEU A 52 3.08 44.06 -18.24
C LEU A 52 1.72 43.68 -18.83
N GLU A 53 1.67 43.56 -20.14
CA GLU A 53 0.48 43.11 -20.86
C GLU A 53 0.65 41.66 -21.30
N LYS A 54 -0.32 40.82 -20.96
CA LYS A 54 -0.38 39.42 -21.38
C LYS A 54 -1.21 39.30 -22.66
N SER A 55 -0.66 38.64 -23.68
CA SER A 55 -1.40 38.33 -24.90
C SER A 55 -2.55 37.36 -24.64
N PRO A 56 -3.58 37.35 -25.51
CA PRO A 56 -4.49 36.20 -25.60
C PRO A 56 -3.70 34.89 -25.79
N ILE A 57 -4.28 33.79 -25.33
CA ILE A 57 -3.67 32.46 -25.50
C ILE A 57 -3.70 32.09 -26.98
N VAL A 58 -2.54 31.72 -27.51
CA VAL A 58 -2.36 31.20 -28.87
C VAL A 58 -2.33 29.68 -28.82
N HIS A 59 -3.24 29.03 -29.53
CA HIS A 59 -3.27 27.58 -29.66
C HIS A 59 -2.36 27.13 -30.79
N ILE A 60 -1.47 26.16 -30.50
CA ILE A 60 -0.47 25.64 -31.43
C ILE A 60 -0.65 24.13 -31.56
N ASN A 61 -0.85 23.66 -32.79
CA ASN A 61 -1.08 22.27 -33.15
C ASN A 61 -0.08 21.74 -34.19
N SER A 62 0.79 22.59 -34.72
CA SER A 62 1.80 22.21 -35.73
C SER A 62 3.10 23.01 -35.57
N ALA A 63 4.18 22.50 -36.15
CA ALA A 63 5.48 23.17 -36.23
C ALA A 63 5.35 24.58 -36.83
N GLU A 64 4.58 24.70 -37.91
CA GLU A 64 4.40 25.97 -38.63
C GLU A 64 3.68 27.01 -37.78
N GLU A 65 2.70 26.59 -36.97
CA GLU A 65 2.01 27.48 -36.03
C GLU A 65 2.95 27.94 -34.90
N LEU A 66 3.85 27.06 -34.43
CA LEU A 66 4.88 27.42 -33.46
C LEU A 66 5.81 28.50 -34.03
N GLU A 67 6.30 28.34 -35.25
CA GLU A 67 7.19 29.32 -35.89
C GLU A 67 6.50 30.67 -36.13
N LYS A 68 5.22 30.65 -36.53
CA LYS A 68 4.41 31.86 -36.71
C LYS A 68 4.23 32.60 -35.39
N ALA A 69 3.89 31.87 -34.32
CA ALA A 69 3.68 32.44 -32.99
C ALA A 69 4.96 33.07 -32.42
N GLU A 70 6.12 32.44 -32.64
CA GLU A 70 7.42 32.99 -32.23
C GLU A 70 7.81 34.24 -33.01
N SER A 71 7.61 34.23 -34.32
CA SER A 71 7.92 35.37 -35.18
C SER A 71 7.09 36.59 -34.78
N ALA A 72 5.80 36.38 -34.48
CA ALA A 72 4.88 37.40 -34.00
C ALA A 72 5.20 37.91 -32.57
N SER A 73 5.92 37.13 -31.76
CA SER A 73 6.24 37.45 -30.35
C SER A 73 7.73 37.73 -30.11
N SER A 74 8.45 38.15 -31.15
CA SER A 74 9.90 38.39 -31.10
C SER A 74 10.29 39.41 -30.02
N ASN A 75 9.49 40.46 -29.85
CA ASN A 75 9.63 41.54 -28.87
C ASN A 75 9.05 41.24 -27.46
N ALA A 76 8.49 40.04 -27.23
CA ALA A 76 7.99 39.66 -25.92
C ALA A 76 9.15 39.49 -24.91
N CYS A 77 8.99 40.05 -23.71
CA CYS A 77 9.97 39.90 -22.63
C CYS A 77 9.89 38.53 -21.95
N ALA A 78 8.71 37.87 -22.00
CA ALA A 78 8.56 36.50 -21.56
C ALA A 78 7.61 35.71 -22.48
N GLN A 79 7.92 34.43 -22.70
CA GLN A 79 7.11 33.48 -23.45
C GLN A 79 6.78 32.31 -22.54
N ILE A 80 5.50 31.94 -22.43
CA ILE A 80 5.05 30.83 -21.58
C ILE A 80 4.31 29.82 -22.46
N TYR A 81 4.89 28.63 -22.56
CA TYR A 81 4.35 27.49 -23.28
C TYR A 81 3.77 26.49 -22.28
N THR A 82 2.49 26.17 -22.41
CA THR A 82 1.77 25.28 -21.52
C THR A 82 1.31 24.02 -22.25
N ILE A 83 1.70 22.86 -21.71
CA ILE A 83 1.30 21.53 -22.19
C ILE A 83 0.36 20.92 -21.16
N ARG A 84 -0.86 20.58 -21.57
CA ARG A 84 -1.89 20.02 -20.67
C ARG A 84 -1.95 18.49 -20.73
N HIS A 85 -2.61 17.90 -19.74
CA HIS A 85 -3.09 16.52 -19.77
C HIS A 85 -4.57 16.47 -19.39
N GLN A 86 -5.26 15.35 -19.63
CA GLN A 86 -6.65 15.19 -19.19
C GLN A 86 -6.74 14.76 -17.72
N ARG A 87 -5.85 13.86 -17.31
CA ARG A 87 -5.72 13.35 -15.93
C ARG A 87 -4.23 13.11 -15.64
N SER A 88 -3.87 13.09 -14.35
CA SER A 88 -2.46 12.97 -13.93
C SER A 88 -1.74 11.72 -14.42
N TRP A 89 -2.46 10.61 -14.63
CA TRP A 89 -1.89 9.34 -15.10
C TRP A 89 -2.26 9.05 -16.57
N THR A 90 -2.44 10.09 -17.37
CA THR A 90 -2.66 9.98 -18.82
C THR A 90 -1.54 10.65 -19.59
N THR A 91 -1.46 10.35 -20.88
CA THR A 91 -0.58 11.01 -21.85
C THR A 91 -0.74 12.54 -21.82
N LEU A 92 0.36 13.25 -22.06
CA LEU A 92 0.38 14.67 -22.35
C LEU A 92 -0.32 14.91 -23.69
N ASN A 93 -1.11 15.98 -23.78
CA ASN A 93 -1.94 16.30 -24.93
C ASN A 93 -1.14 16.85 -26.13
N ILE A 94 0.14 16.49 -26.28
CA ILE A 94 1.03 16.95 -27.35
C ILE A 94 1.61 15.73 -28.08
N SER A 95 1.84 15.85 -29.39
CA SER A 95 2.56 14.84 -30.16
C SER A 95 4.04 14.85 -29.83
N HIS A 96 4.69 13.69 -29.92
CA HIS A 96 6.14 13.57 -29.71
C HIS A 96 6.92 14.51 -30.64
N LYS A 97 6.51 14.60 -31.91
CA LYS A 97 7.11 15.48 -32.92
C LYS A 97 7.05 16.96 -32.52
N LEU A 98 5.87 17.49 -32.19
CA LEU A 98 5.73 18.90 -31.82
C LEU A 98 6.46 19.22 -30.51
N PHE A 99 6.52 18.26 -29.58
CA PHE A 99 7.28 18.42 -28.35
C PHE A 99 8.79 18.50 -28.63
N GLN A 100 9.34 17.63 -29.48
CA GLN A 100 10.75 17.70 -29.89
C GLN A 100 11.08 19.02 -30.60
N GLU A 101 10.24 19.45 -31.53
CA GLU A 101 10.40 20.73 -32.23
C GLU A 101 10.43 21.91 -31.25
N LEU A 102 9.54 21.94 -30.24
CA LEU A 102 9.55 22.95 -29.19
C LEU A 102 10.88 22.97 -28.41
N LEU A 103 11.39 21.80 -28.04
CA LEU A 103 12.65 21.69 -27.30
C LEU A 103 13.86 22.14 -28.14
N GLU A 104 13.91 21.73 -29.40
CA GLU A 104 14.98 22.09 -30.32
C GLU A 104 14.99 23.60 -30.61
N LYS A 105 13.81 24.17 -30.88
CA LYS A 105 13.64 25.58 -31.19
C LYS A 105 14.13 26.48 -30.05
N HIS A 106 13.79 26.14 -28.81
CA HIS A 106 14.23 26.87 -27.63
C HIS A 106 15.58 26.42 -27.06
N ARG A 107 16.25 25.45 -27.70
CA ARG A 107 17.54 24.87 -27.26
C ARG A 107 17.50 24.41 -25.81
N VAL A 108 16.41 23.74 -25.44
CA VAL A 108 16.17 23.27 -24.08
C VAL A 108 17.24 22.26 -23.69
N PHE A 109 17.89 22.46 -22.54
CA PHE A 109 18.86 21.50 -22.06
C PHE A 109 18.29 20.09 -21.83
N HIS A 110 19.14 19.08 -22.01
CA HIS A 110 18.74 17.67 -21.90
C HIS A 110 18.17 17.27 -20.53
N HIS A 111 18.48 18.00 -19.46
CA HIS A 111 17.99 17.69 -18.11
C HIS A 111 16.47 17.79 -17.99
N PHE A 112 15.80 18.58 -18.84
CA PHE A 112 14.35 18.71 -18.80
C PHE A 112 13.63 17.38 -19.06
N TRP A 113 14.21 16.48 -19.86
CA TRP A 113 13.64 15.16 -20.10
C TRP A 113 13.37 14.37 -18.83
N ARG A 114 14.17 14.54 -17.77
CA ARG A 114 13.93 13.86 -16.49
C ARG A 114 12.63 14.34 -15.84
N SER A 115 12.29 15.62 -15.99
CA SER A 115 11.01 16.18 -15.55
C SER A 115 9.86 15.65 -16.41
N ILE A 116 10.05 15.51 -17.71
CA ILE A 116 9.03 14.96 -18.62
C ILE A 116 8.74 13.48 -18.34
N LEU A 117 9.78 12.70 -17.99
CA LEU A 117 9.65 11.30 -17.62
C LEU A 117 8.88 11.09 -16.31
N THR A 118 8.51 12.15 -15.56
CA THR A 118 7.57 12.05 -14.44
C THR A 118 6.10 12.12 -14.86
N PHE A 119 5.79 12.28 -16.14
CA PHE A 119 4.42 12.27 -16.67
C PHE A 119 4.10 10.97 -17.40
N GLY A 120 2.92 10.93 -18.05
CA GLY A 120 2.44 9.83 -18.86
C GLY A 120 1.64 8.80 -18.09
N TRP A 121 1.33 7.71 -18.79
CA TRP A 121 0.55 6.62 -18.24
C TRP A 121 1.33 5.82 -17.18
N ARG A 122 0.65 5.54 -16.05
CA ARG A 122 1.22 4.89 -14.87
C ARG A 122 0.18 4.03 -14.16
N PHE A 123 0.66 2.96 -13.54
CA PHE A 123 -0.12 2.14 -12.61
C PHE A 123 0.14 2.50 -11.15
N GLU A 124 1.36 2.93 -10.85
CA GLU A 124 1.82 3.26 -9.51
C GLU A 124 2.77 4.45 -9.60
N GLU A 125 2.74 5.30 -8.59
CA GLU A 125 3.66 6.42 -8.46
C GLU A 125 4.91 5.97 -7.70
N ASN A 126 6.09 6.36 -8.19
CA ASN A 126 7.34 6.11 -7.49
C ASN A 126 7.97 7.45 -7.11
N GLU A 127 7.91 7.78 -5.82
CA GLU A 127 8.44 9.05 -5.29
C GLU A 127 9.95 9.22 -5.53
N TYR A 128 10.70 8.12 -5.62
CA TYR A 128 12.14 8.15 -5.96
C TYR A 128 12.41 8.35 -7.45
N GLY A 129 11.36 8.29 -8.29
CA GLY A 129 11.44 8.58 -9.72
C GLY A 129 11.46 10.07 -10.06
N PHE A 130 11.20 10.95 -9.09
CA PHE A 130 11.14 12.40 -9.31
C PHE A 130 12.55 13.02 -9.34
N PRO A 131 12.86 13.87 -10.33
CA PRO A 131 14.17 14.49 -10.43
C PRO A 131 14.32 15.62 -9.42
N ALA A 132 15.51 15.75 -8.86
CA ALA A 132 15.90 16.97 -8.16
C ALA A 132 15.91 18.17 -9.11
N PHE A 133 15.78 19.39 -8.56
CA PHE A 133 16.00 20.63 -9.30
C PHE A 133 17.34 20.57 -10.07
N ARG A 134 17.36 21.04 -11.31
CA ARG A 134 18.59 21.18 -12.10
C ARG A 134 18.71 22.60 -12.61
N ALA A 135 19.90 23.14 -12.50
CA ALA A 135 20.28 24.39 -13.14
C ALA A 135 21.46 24.13 -14.07
N LYS A 136 21.50 24.86 -15.19
CA LYS A 136 22.66 24.92 -16.07
C LYS A 136 22.91 26.38 -16.42
N ARG A 137 24.17 26.78 -16.34
CA ARG A 137 24.63 28.07 -16.82
C ARG A 137 25.45 27.84 -18.07
N SER A 138 25.22 28.69 -19.06
CA SER A 138 26.09 28.77 -20.22
C SER A 138 26.44 30.21 -20.51
N GLN A 139 27.67 30.42 -20.96
CA GLN A 139 28.14 31.70 -21.43
C GLN A 139 28.68 31.49 -22.83
N SER A 140 28.18 32.28 -23.78
CA SER A 140 28.66 32.30 -25.15
C SER A 140 28.99 33.73 -25.55
N GLY A 141 29.65 33.94 -26.68
CA GLY A 141 29.85 35.29 -27.24
C GLY A 141 28.55 36.07 -27.49
N ARG A 142 27.39 35.39 -27.49
CA ARG A 142 26.05 35.99 -27.69
C ARG A 142 25.33 36.40 -26.40
N GLY A 143 25.91 36.16 -25.21
CA GLY A 143 25.30 36.47 -23.92
C GLY A 143 25.40 35.34 -22.89
N LYS A 144 24.83 35.58 -21.70
CA LYS A 144 24.72 34.60 -20.62
C LYS A 144 23.34 33.97 -20.63
N VAL A 145 23.23 32.68 -20.34
CA VAL A 145 21.96 31.98 -20.23
C VAL A 145 21.96 31.15 -18.95
N ASP A 146 20.95 31.35 -18.14
CA ASP A 146 20.64 30.50 -16.98
C ASP A 146 19.38 29.68 -17.31
N GLU A 147 19.48 28.36 -17.18
CA GLU A 147 18.38 27.42 -17.39
C GLU A 147 18.10 26.69 -16.07
N ILE A 148 16.83 26.55 -15.71
CA ILE A 148 16.40 25.76 -14.56
C ILE A 148 15.25 24.83 -14.93
N THR A 149 15.21 23.65 -14.31
CA THR A 149 14.06 22.75 -14.38
C THR A 149 13.85 22.05 -13.06
N TYR A 150 12.57 21.80 -12.76
CA TYR A 150 12.16 21.08 -11.57
C TYR A 150 10.71 20.61 -11.73
N VAL A 151 10.28 19.73 -10.83
CA VAL A 151 8.88 19.30 -10.69
C VAL A 151 8.43 19.72 -9.30
N ILE A 152 7.31 20.41 -9.20
CA ILE A 152 6.64 20.72 -7.93
C ILE A 152 5.30 19.99 -7.88
N ARG A 153 4.88 19.64 -6.67
CA ARG A 153 3.66 18.86 -6.44
C ARG A 153 2.73 19.61 -5.51
N ARG A 154 1.44 19.35 -5.65
CA ARG A 154 0.36 19.95 -4.86
C ARG A 154 -0.68 18.90 -4.52
N VAL A 155 -1.50 19.17 -3.52
CA VAL A 155 -2.59 18.26 -3.15
C VAL A 155 -3.93 18.88 -3.54
N GLU A 156 -4.75 18.08 -4.21
CA GLU A 156 -6.10 18.45 -4.62
C GLU A 156 -7.10 17.39 -4.18
N ARG A 157 -8.33 17.83 -3.85
CA ARG A 157 -9.40 16.90 -3.53
C ARG A 157 -9.91 16.22 -4.80
N ASN A 158 -10.07 14.91 -4.74
CA ASN A 158 -10.74 14.14 -5.75
C ASN A 158 -12.23 14.43 -5.64
N ASN A 159 -12.82 15.09 -6.64
CA ASN A 159 -14.26 15.28 -6.74
C ASN A 159 -15.00 13.98 -7.14
N ARG A 160 -14.47 12.80 -6.77
CA ARG A 160 -15.07 11.49 -7.00
C ARG A 160 -15.86 11.07 -5.76
N PRO A 161 -16.95 10.30 -5.90
CA PRO A 161 -17.56 9.63 -4.74
C PRO A 161 -16.54 8.66 -4.14
N VAL A 162 -16.26 8.81 -2.86
CA VAL A 162 -15.23 8.05 -2.13
C VAL A 162 -15.95 7.08 -1.20
N LYS A 163 -15.64 5.78 -1.27
CA LYS A 163 -16.14 4.81 -0.29
C LYS A 163 -15.43 4.98 1.05
N ASN A 164 -16.01 4.48 2.14
CA ASN A 164 -15.38 4.54 3.46
C ASN A 164 -13.97 3.95 3.41
N GLY A 165 -12.99 4.78 3.76
CA GLY A 165 -11.57 4.42 3.85
C GLY A 165 -10.74 4.55 2.57
N GLU A 166 -11.33 4.96 1.44
CA GLU A 166 -10.55 5.33 0.25
C GLU A 166 -9.97 6.75 0.40
N CYS A 167 -8.78 6.99 -0.19
CA CYS A 167 -8.18 8.32 -0.17
C CYS A 167 -8.96 9.32 -1.05
N PRO A 168 -9.49 10.41 -0.48
CA PRO A 168 -10.21 11.45 -1.21
C PRO A 168 -9.28 12.48 -1.85
N TRP A 169 -7.96 12.33 -1.75
CA TRP A 169 -6.97 13.29 -2.23
C TRP A 169 -6.17 12.73 -3.40
N SER A 170 -5.72 13.61 -4.30
CA SER A 170 -4.72 13.31 -5.31
C SER A 170 -3.54 14.25 -5.15
N ILE A 171 -2.35 13.69 -5.29
CA ILE A 171 -1.13 14.48 -5.48
C ILE A 171 -1.02 14.77 -6.97
N ARG A 172 -1.05 16.05 -7.33
CA ARG A 172 -0.83 16.55 -8.69
C ARG A 172 0.58 17.10 -8.79
N GLN A 173 1.06 17.27 -10.01
CA GLN A 173 2.39 17.79 -10.26
C GLN A 173 2.41 18.72 -11.46
N THR A 174 3.32 19.68 -11.41
CA THR A 174 3.63 20.59 -12.50
C THR A 174 5.11 20.44 -12.82
N GLY A 175 5.44 20.23 -14.10
CA GLY A 175 6.82 20.20 -14.59
C GLY A 175 7.18 21.58 -15.13
N ILE A 176 8.34 22.09 -14.76
CA ILE A 176 8.75 23.45 -15.11
C ILE A 176 10.11 23.40 -15.76
N TYR A 177 10.22 24.08 -16.88
CA TYR A 177 11.49 24.55 -17.44
C TYR A 177 11.42 26.06 -17.58
N HIS A 178 12.51 26.74 -17.21
CA HIS A 178 12.68 28.16 -17.42
C HIS A 178 14.07 28.41 -17.99
N ARG A 179 14.12 29.13 -19.09
CA ARG A 179 15.32 29.65 -19.72
C ARG A 179 15.32 31.17 -19.59
N LEU A 180 16.39 31.70 -19.03
CA LEU A 180 16.60 33.11 -18.85
C LEU A 180 17.84 33.54 -19.64
N ALA A 181 17.63 34.28 -20.71
CA ALA A 181 18.70 34.79 -21.56
C ALA A 181 19.00 36.26 -21.24
N TYR A 182 20.26 36.54 -20.95
CA TYR A 182 20.80 37.88 -20.75
C TYR A 182 21.52 38.29 -22.05
N GLU A 183 20.94 39.23 -22.77
CA GLU A 183 21.53 39.82 -23.97
C GLU A 183 22.67 40.80 -23.61
N ALA A 184 23.42 41.25 -24.62
CA ALA A 184 24.56 42.14 -24.41
C ALA A 184 24.13 43.50 -23.79
N VAL A 185 25.13 44.19 -23.20
CA VAL A 185 24.99 45.39 -22.38
C VAL A 185 23.93 46.36 -22.93
N GLY A 186 22.85 46.57 -22.17
CA GLY A 186 21.74 47.49 -22.50
C GLY A 186 20.43 46.84 -22.95
N SER A 187 20.41 45.53 -23.22
CA SER A 187 19.19 44.81 -23.65
C SER A 187 18.46 44.15 -22.48
N GLN A 188 17.12 44.12 -22.54
CA GLN A 188 16.28 43.45 -21.55
C GLN A 188 16.50 41.92 -21.61
N HIS A 189 16.44 41.25 -20.46
CA HIS A 189 16.49 39.78 -20.43
C HIS A 189 15.21 39.17 -21.00
N LYS A 190 15.33 38.03 -21.68
CA LYS A 190 14.21 37.27 -22.25
C LYS A 190 13.98 35.98 -21.47
N SER A 191 12.74 35.75 -21.03
CA SER A 191 12.34 34.52 -20.34
C SER A 191 11.55 33.59 -21.26
N THR A 192 11.85 32.31 -21.23
CA THR A 192 11.05 31.27 -21.89
C THR A 192 10.69 30.20 -20.86
N PHE A 193 9.40 29.97 -20.66
CA PHE A 193 8.86 28.95 -19.77
C PHE A 193 8.22 27.83 -20.58
N ILE A 194 8.46 26.59 -20.15
CA ILE A 194 7.66 25.43 -20.56
C ILE A 194 7.04 24.84 -19.29
N LEU A 195 5.72 24.93 -19.18
CA LEU A 195 4.92 24.43 -18.07
C LEU A 195 4.19 23.17 -18.51
N VAL A 196 4.39 22.09 -17.79
CA VAL A 196 3.78 20.78 -18.06
C VAL A 196 2.77 20.47 -16.98
N ALA A 197 1.52 20.36 -17.38
CA ALA A 197 0.36 20.13 -16.53
C ALA A 197 0.20 21.11 -15.34
N PRO A 198 0.34 22.45 -15.54
CA PRO A 198 0.03 23.39 -14.48
C PRO A 198 -1.46 23.33 -14.11
N SER A 199 -1.76 23.69 -12.85
CA SER A 199 -3.12 23.93 -12.40
C SER A 199 -3.78 25.01 -13.24
N SER A 200 -5.08 24.87 -13.53
CA SER A 200 -5.84 25.95 -14.19
C SER A 200 -5.90 27.22 -13.33
N ILE A 201 -5.77 27.08 -12.01
CA ILE A 201 -5.79 28.22 -11.07
C ILE A 201 -4.55 29.10 -11.28
N VAL A 202 -3.39 28.51 -11.56
CA VAL A 202 -2.13 29.23 -11.75
C VAL A 202 -2.19 30.17 -12.95
N ASP A 203 -2.92 29.80 -14.01
CA ASP A 203 -3.02 30.63 -15.22
C ASP A 203 -3.69 31.98 -14.93
N ASP A 204 -4.76 31.95 -14.13
CA ASP A 204 -5.48 33.13 -13.68
C ASP A 204 -4.64 33.95 -12.69
N GLU A 205 -3.93 33.29 -11.78
CA GLU A 205 -3.11 33.96 -10.77
C GLU A 205 -1.88 34.65 -11.36
N ILE A 206 -1.22 34.02 -12.33
CA ILE A 206 -0.15 34.66 -13.10
C ILE A 206 -0.72 35.91 -13.78
N THR A 207 -1.88 35.81 -14.43
CA THR A 207 -2.50 36.96 -15.13
C THR A 207 -2.84 38.10 -14.16
N LYS A 208 -3.44 37.78 -13.01
CA LYS A 208 -3.82 38.76 -11.98
C LYS A 208 -2.60 39.42 -11.33
N SER A 209 -1.59 38.63 -10.97
CA SER A 209 -0.35 39.15 -10.38
C SER A 209 0.33 40.12 -11.34
N LEU A 210 0.49 39.75 -12.61
CA LEU A 210 1.11 40.61 -13.61
C LEU A 210 0.35 41.93 -13.83
N ALA A 211 -0.98 41.94 -13.71
CA ALA A 211 -1.79 43.15 -13.83
C ALA A 211 -1.71 44.10 -12.61
N GLN A 212 -1.36 43.58 -11.43
CA GLN A 212 -1.31 44.35 -10.17
C GLN A 212 0.04 45.04 -9.96
N HIS A 213 1.12 44.52 -10.54
CA HIS A 213 2.46 45.11 -10.40
C HIS A 213 2.64 46.31 -11.34
N HIS A 214 2.28 47.51 -10.87
CA HIS A 214 2.70 48.79 -11.47
C HIS A 214 4.01 49.22 -10.82
N CYS A 215 5.08 49.40 -11.58
CA CYS A 215 6.38 49.78 -11.03
C CYS A 215 6.79 51.17 -11.53
N ALA A 216 6.92 52.11 -10.58
CA ALA A 216 7.74 53.29 -10.75
C ALA A 216 9.21 52.87 -10.58
N ASP A 217 10.01 52.95 -11.64
CA ASP A 217 11.46 52.80 -11.69
C ASP A 217 12.14 51.47 -11.23
N GLY A 218 11.42 50.48 -10.68
CA GLY A 218 12.03 49.27 -10.10
C GLY A 218 11.68 47.95 -10.79
N VAL A 219 12.70 47.14 -11.10
CA VAL A 219 12.64 45.82 -11.76
C VAL A 219 11.77 44.81 -10.99
N MET A 220 10.45 44.79 -11.22
CA MET A 220 9.69 43.55 -11.06
C MET A 220 9.99 42.68 -12.28
N ASN A 221 10.82 41.65 -12.09
CA ASN A 221 11.13 40.74 -13.17
C ASN A 221 9.98 39.72 -13.33
N PRO A 222 9.24 39.72 -14.47
CA PRO A 222 8.21 38.73 -14.75
C PRO A 222 8.69 37.29 -14.62
N ALA A 223 10.00 37.02 -14.74
CA ALA A 223 10.56 35.69 -14.59
C ALA A 223 10.28 35.07 -13.21
N PHE A 224 10.54 35.79 -12.12
CA PHE A 224 10.41 35.21 -10.78
C PHE A 224 9.00 35.35 -10.20
N ALA A 225 8.19 36.29 -10.69
CA ALA A 225 6.76 36.35 -10.38
C ALA A 225 6.02 35.07 -10.81
N VAL A 226 6.35 34.51 -11.99
CA VAL A 226 5.79 33.22 -12.44
C VAL A 226 6.19 32.08 -11.50
N HIS A 227 7.46 32.02 -11.09
CA HIS A 227 7.94 31.02 -10.12
C HIS A 227 7.25 31.15 -8.77
N GLU A 228 7.03 32.37 -8.28
CA GLU A 228 6.33 32.64 -7.03
C GLU A 228 4.90 32.08 -7.06
N ARG A 229 4.13 32.35 -8.13
CA ARG A 229 2.77 31.79 -8.29
C ARG A 229 2.76 30.27 -8.37
N LEU A 230 3.76 29.68 -9.05
CA LEU A 230 3.92 28.23 -9.13
C LEU A 230 4.24 27.61 -7.76
N VAL A 231 5.10 28.26 -6.97
CA VAL A 231 5.44 27.82 -5.60
C VAL A 231 4.21 27.91 -4.69
N LEU A 232 3.47 29.02 -4.73
CA LEU A 232 2.23 29.19 -3.98
C LEU A 232 1.21 28.09 -4.31
N ASP A 233 1.02 27.75 -5.59
CA ASP A 233 0.14 26.65 -5.99
C ASP A 233 0.63 25.29 -5.48
N SER A 234 1.95 25.07 -5.38
CA SER A 234 2.52 23.84 -4.82
C SER A 234 2.26 23.65 -3.33
N LEU A 235 2.11 24.73 -2.57
CA LEU A 235 1.81 24.68 -1.13
C LEU A 235 0.33 24.35 -0.84
N ARG A 236 -0.53 24.31 -1.85
CA ARG A 236 -1.97 24.08 -1.67
C ARG A 236 -2.31 22.66 -1.24
N GLY A 237 -3.30 22.57 -0.35
CA GLY A 237 -3.97 21.33 0.05
C GLY A 237 -3.20 20.44 1.03
N TRP A 238 -1.91 20.71 1.30
CA TRP A 238 -1.11 19.89 2.21
C TRP A 238 -1.65 19.88 3.64
N MET A 239 -2.12 21.03 4.14
CA MET A 239 -2.70 21.10 5.49
C MET A 239 -3.96 20.23 5.62
N ASP A 240 -4.89 20.35 4.68
CA ASP A 240 -6.14 19.58 4.70
C ASP A 240 -5.89 18.08 4.51
N TYR A 241 -4.90 17.73 3.68
CA TYR A 241 -4.46 16.36 3.50
C TYR A 241 -3.88 15.76 4.78
N MET A 242 -2.99 16.49 5.47
CA MET A 242 -2.46 16.08 6.77
C MET A 242 -3.56 15.95 7.84
N ALA A 243 -4.52 16.88 7.86
CA ALA A 243 -5.65 16.83 8.79
C ALA A 243 -6.54 15.61 8.53
N TRP A 244 -6.79 15.28 7.26
CA TRP A 244 -7.49 14.06 6.89
C TRP A 244 -6.72 12.81 7.34
N LEU A 245 -5.42 12.70 7.04
CA LEU A 245 -4.59 11.58 7.48
C LEU A 245 -4.60 11.44 9.02
N GLU A 246 -4.47 12.54 9.76
CA GLU A 246 -4.57 12.53 11.21
C GLU A 246 -5.93 12.01 11.69
N SER A 247 -7.03 12.44 11.04
CA SER A 247 -8.38 12.01 11.40
C SER A 247 -8.57 10.50 11.22
N GLU A 248 -8.05 9.92 10.14
CA GLU A 248 -8.12 8.48 9.88
C GLU A 248 -7.30 7.69 10.90
N VAL A 249 -6.09 8.15 11.20
CA VAL A 249 -5.22 7.56 12.23
C VAL A 249 -5.87 7.63 13.61
N LYS A 250 -6.55 8.73 13.93
CA LYS A 250 -7.22 8.91 15.22
C LYS A 250 -8.43 8.00 15.37
N GLN A 251 -9.19 7.76 14.30
CA GLN A 251 -10.28 6.78 14.32
C GLN A 251 -9.77 5.38 14.67
N ASP A 252 -8.68 4.95 14.04
CA ASP A 252 -8.07 3.64 14.30
C ASP A 252 -7.46 3.62 15.73
N SER A 253 -6.71 4.65 16.13
CA SER A 253 -6.10 4.74 17.46
C SER A 253 -7.12 4.71 18.60
N ASN A 254 -8.24 5.44 18.48
CA ASN A 254 -9.28 5.45 19.49
C ASN A 254 -9.92 4.07 19.66
N ARG A 255 -10.13 3.33 18.57
CA ARG A 255 -10.62 1.95 18.64
C ARG A 255 -9.66 1.07 19.43
N VAL A 256 -8.35 1.21 19.18
CA VAL A 256 -7.29 0.48 19.89
C VAL A 256 -7.26 0.81 21.39
N ILE A 257 -7.30 2.09 21.76
CA ILE A 257 -7.20 2.55 23.16
C ILE A 257 -8.45 2.18 23.99
N VAL A 258 -9.65 2.28 23.40
CA VAL A 258 -10.92 2.00 24.09
C VAL A 258 -11.14 0.50 24.30
N SER A 259 -10.36 -0.36 23.63
CA SER A 259 -10.42 -1.81 23.84
C SER A 259 -10.02 -2.17 25.27
N LYS A 260 -11.01 -2.51 26.10
CA LYS A 260 -10.77 -3.05 27.44
C LYS A 260 -10.26 -4.47 27.31
N MET A 261 -9.05 -4.72 27.79
CA MET A 261 -8.49 -6.07 27.87
C MET A 261 -9.45 -6.99 28.65
N GLY A 262 -9.96 -8.03 27.99
CA GLY A 262 -10.80 -9.06 28.62
C GLY A 262 -12.30 -9.00 28.33
N THR A 263 -12.82 -7.91 27.75
CA THR A 263 -14.23 -7.82 27.31
C THR A 263 -14.39 -8.19 25.83
N HIS A 264 -15.45 -8.92 25.48
CA HIS A 264 -15.71 -9.50 24.14
C HIS A 264 -16.07 -8.50 23.02
N GLU A 265 -15.87 -7.19 23.21
CA GLU A 265 -16.57 -6.20 22.38
C GLU A 265 -15.76 -5.56 21.24
N ILE A 266 -14.44 -5.78 21.14
CA ILE A 266 -13.65 -5.17 20.06
C ILE A 266 -12.68 -6.20 19.46
N HIS A 267 -13.10 -6.83 18.35
CA HIS A 267 -12.22 -7.66 17.53
C HIS A 267 -11.46 -6.79 16.53
N PHE A 268 -10.14 -6.78 16.65
CA PHE A 268 -9.26 -6.26 15.60
C PHE A 268 -8.97 -7.36 14.58
N ASN A 269 -8.81 -6.98 13.31
CA ASN A 269 -8.46 -7.92 12.26
C ASN A 269 -7.23 -7.45 11.47
N ALA A 270 -6.76 -8.30 10.55
CA ALA A 270 -5.64 -7.98 9.68
C ALA A 270 -5.87 -6.73 8.81
N ASN A 271 -7.12 -6.38 8.51
CA ASN A 271 -7.46 -5.21 7.70
C ASN A 271 -7.18 -3.90 8.45
N ASP A 272 -7.39 -3.85 9.77
CA ASP A 272 -7.06 -2.67 10.58
C ASP A 272 -5.54 -2.38 10.53
N ARG A 273 -4.72 -3.45 10.59
CA ARG A 273 -3.26 -3.33 10.45
C ARG A 273 -2.85 -2.91 9.03
N GLN A 274 -3.49 -3.48 8.01
CA GLN A 274 -3.23 -3.12 6.62
C GLN A 274 -3.59 -1.65 6.34
N ARG A 275 -4.68 -1.15 6.92
CA ARG A 275 -5.11 0.24 6.81
C ARG A 275 -4.10 1.20 7.46
N LEU A 276 -3.66 0.92 8.69
CA LEU A 276 -2.60 1.70 9.33
C LEU A 276 -1.31 1.70 8.51
N LYS A 277 -0.98 0.58 7.85
CA LYS A 277 0.17 0.49 6.95
C LYS A 277 0.00 1.37 5.71
N GLN A 278 -1.17 1.35 5.08
CA GLN A 278 -1.47 2.24 3.95
C GLN A 278 -1.35 3.72 4.33
N LEU A 279 -1.85 4.10 5.52
CA LEU A 279 -1.70 5.46 6.03
C LEU A 279 -0.23 5.82 6.30
N GLU A 280 0.57 4.90 6.83
CA GLU A 280 2.01 5.08 7.01
C GLU A 280 2.73 5.32 5.68
N ASP A 281 2.36 4.57 4.63
CA ASP A 281 2.96 4.70 3.30
C ASP A 281 2.60 6.06 2.68
N TYR A 282 1.33 6.48 2.76
CA TYR A 282 0.90 7.83 2.35
C TYR A 282 1.66 8.95 3.06
N ILE A 283 1.91 8.82 4.35
CA ILE A 283 2.69 9.81 5.11
C ILE A 283 4.17 9.77 4.68
N THR A 284 4.70 8.59 4.39
CA THR A 284 6.09 8.44 3.93
C THR A 284 6.31 9.11 2.58
N ASP A 285 5.40 8.90 1.63
CA ASP A 285 5.43 9.55 0.32
C ASP A 285 5.34 11.08 0.48
N MET A 286 4.39 11.55 1.30
CA MET A 286 4.25 12.97 1.63
C MET A 286 5.55 13.56 2.21
N MET A 287 6.26 12.85 3.09
CA MET A 287 7.54 13.32 3.64
C MET A 287 8.60 13.50 2.53
N VAL A 288 8.70 12.56 1.58
CA VAL A 288 9.65 12.66 0.47
C VAL A 288 9.33 13.87 -0.41
N ILE A 289 8.04 14.09 -0.71
CA ILE A 289 7.58 15.21 -1.53
C ILE A 289 7.85 16.55 -0.84
N LEU A 290 7.49 16.67 0.45
CA LEU A 290 7.67 17.92 1.21
C LEU A 290 9.15 18.28 1.37
N GLN A 291 10.04 17.30 1.60
CA GLN A 291 11.48 17.53 1.61
C GLN A 291 11.97 18.05 0.24
N THR A 292 11.58 17.37 -0.83
CA THR A 292 11.96 17.75 -2.20
C THR A 292 11.44 19.14 -2.57
N MET A 293 10.23 19.48 -2.11
CA MET A 293 9.62 20.79 -2.32
C MET A 293 10.39 21.89 -1.59
N ALA A 294 10.71 21.71 -0.30
CA ALA A 294 11.51 22.67 0.46
C ALA A 294 12.88 22.93 -0.20
N ASP A 295 13.59 21.87 -0.60
CA ASP A 295 14.87 21.96 -1.29
C ASP A 295 14.74 22.67 -2.65
N THR A 296 13.65 22.41 -3.38
CA THR A 296 13.36 23.03 -4.67
C THR A 296 13.10 24.53 -4.52
N ILE A 297 12.28 24.93 -3.54
CA ILE A 297 11.97 26.35 -3.27
C ILE A 297 13.24 27.09 -2.85
N ALA A 298 14.07 26.51 -1.98
CA ALA A 298 15.35 27.09 -1.59
C ALA A 298 16.28 27.33 -2.80
N ARG A 299 16.27 26.43 -3.78
CA ARG A 299 17.07 26.59 -5.01
C ARG A 299 16.46 27.57 -6.02
N ILE A 300 15.15 27.74 -6.02
CA ILE A 300 14.48 28.83 -6.74
C ILE A 300 14.91 30.17 -6.13
N ARG A 301 14.89 30.31 -4.79
CA ARG A 301 15.40 31.49 -4.08
C ARG A 301 16.84 31.81 -4.46
N THR A 302 17.74 30.82 -4.45
CA THR A 302 19.13 31.06 -4.86
C THR A 302 19.24 31.50 -6.32
N SER A 303 18.33 31.05 -7.19
CA SER A 303 18.29 31.47 -8.60
C SER A 303 17.77 32.89 -8.74
N CYS A 304 16.79 33.30 -7.92
CA CYS A 304 16.30 34.67 -7.81
C CYS A 304 17.39 35.63 -7.33
N GLN A 305 18.14 35.25 -6.27
CA GLN A 305 19.28 36.01 -5.75
C GLN A 305 20.34 36.26 -6.83
N ARG A 306 20.69 35.23 -7.61
CA ARG A 306 21.67 35.36 -8.70
C ARG A 306 21.16 36.26 -9.81
N HIS A 307 19.89 36.11 -10.19
CA HIS A 307 19.29 36.98 -11.19
C HIS A 307 19.29 38.45 -10.76
N CYS A 308 18.96 38.72 -9.49
CA CYS A 308 19.03 40.04 -8.88
C CYS A 308 20.45 40.63 -9.02
N GLN A 309 21.49 39.89 -8.64
CA GLN A 309 22.89 40.34 -8.77
C GLN A 309 23.26 40.69 -10.22
N MET A 310 22.74 39.93 -11.18
CA MET A 310 23.04 40.13 -12.60
C MET A 310 22.28 41.32 -13.22
N SER A 311 21.08 41.61 -12.74
CA SER A 311 20.15 42.54 -13.43
C SER A 311 19.96 43.86 -12.72
N CYS A 312 20.15 43.89 -11.39
CA CYS A 312 20.02 45.10 -10.59
C CYS A 312 21.37 45.83 -10.38
N GLY A 313 22.52 45.21 -10.67
CA GLY A 313 23.84 45.79 -10.39
C GLY A 313 23.99 46.29 -8.94
N ASP A 314 24.75 47.36 -8.74
CA ASP A 314 24.93 48.04 -7.43
C ASP A 314 23.83 49.08 -7.14
N SER A 315 22.71 49.06 -7.88
CA SER A 315 21.63 50.02 -7.64
C SER A 315 20.98 49.79 -6.27
N SER A 316 20.94 50.84 -5.46
CA SER A 316 20.41 50.82 -4.08
C SER A 316 18.89 50.68 -3.99
N SER A 317 18.18 50.59 -5.12
CA SER A 317 16.71 50.61 -5.22
C SER A 317 16.08 49.34 -5.80
N CYS A 318 16.80 48.21 -5.84
CA CYS A 318 16.25 46.96 -6.36
C CYS A 318 15.23 46.31 -5.41
N SER A 319 14.02 46.04 -5.88
CA SER A 319 12.92 45.42 -5.11
C SER A 319 12.99 43.89 -5.01
N CYS A 320 14.08 43.27 -5.47
CA CYS A 320 14.21 41.80 -5.45
C CYS A 320 14.30 41.21 -4.04
N SER A 321 14.67 41.99 -3.02
CA SER A 321 14.75 41.53 -1.63
C SER A 321 13.43 40.92 -1.16
N TYR A 322 12.30 41.58 -1.46
CA TYR A 322 10.96 41.11 -1.10
C TYR A 322 10.68 39.71 -1.65
N THR A 323 10.86 39.51 -2.96
CA THR A 323 10.63 38.20 -3.61
C THR A 323 11.62 37.13 -3.12
N ILE A 324 12.85 37.52 -2.83
CA ILE A 324 13.86 36.61 -2.27
C ILE A 324 13.40 36.12 -0.89
N ASP A 325 12.92 37.02 -0.03
CA ASP A 325 12.43 36.72 1.31
C ASP A 325 11.13 35.91 1.28
N GLU A 326 10.20 36.20 0.36
CA GLU A 326 9.00 35.38 0.15
C GLU A 326 9.34 33.92 -0.15
N PHE A 327 10.34 33.65 -1.01
CA PHE A 327 10.76 32.27 -1.25
C PHE A 327 11.37 31.59 -0.01
N GLU A 328 12.00 32.34 0.90
CA GLU A 328 12.50 31.76 2.16
C GLU A 328 11.35 31.38 3.10
N GLU A 329 10.33 32.24 3.18
CA GLU A 329 9.12 31.95 3.94
C GLU A 329 8.41 30.70 3.38
N TYR A 330 8.28 30.58 2.06
CA TYR A 330 7.70 29.38 1.43
C TYR A 330 8.52 28.11 1.67
N ALA A 331 9.86 28.21 1.64
CA ALA A 331 10.73 27.08 1.96
C ALA A 331 10.58 26.65 3.43
N THR A 332 10.49 27.64 4.33
CA THR A 332 10.26 27.42 5.77
C THR A 332 8.90 26.79 6.03
N GLU A 333 7.86 27.22 5.32
CA GLU A 333 6.52 26.62 5.38
C GLU A 333 6.52 25.15 4.93
N ALA A 334 7.15 24.84 3.80
CA ALA A 334 7.31 23.45 3.34
C ALA A 334 8.06 22.57 4.36
N GLN A 335 9.11 23.13 4.99
CA GLN A 335 9.86 22.45 6.05
C GLN A 335 9.02 22.22 7.31
N LEU A 336 8.15 23.16 7.68
CA LEU A 336 7.19 23.01 8.76
C LEU A 336 6.21 21.86 8.47
N TYR A 337 5.67 21.77 7.25
CA TYR A 337 4.82 20.66 6.84
C TYR A 337 5.54 19.32 6.96
N LEU A 338 6.81 19.23 6.52
CA LEU A 338 7.61 18.03 6.67
C LEU A 338 7.79 17.62 8.15
N ASN A 339 8.04 18.58 9.02
CA ASN A 339 8.20 18.30 10.45
C ASN A 339 6.89 17.77 11.08
N ARG A 340 5.74 18.33 10.68
CA ARG A 340 4.42 17.81 11.09
C ARG A 340 4.19 16.39 10.57
N ALA A 341 4.54 16.11 9.31
CA ALA A 341 4.45 14.77 8.72
C ALA A 341 5.29 13.74 9.48
N LYS A 342 6.50 14.09 9.93
CA LYS A 342 7.36 13.22 10.77
C LYS A 342 6.69 12.85 12.09
N VAL A 343 6.06 13.83 12.76
CA VAL A 343 5.31 13.59 14.01
C VAL A 343 4.12 12.66 13.75
N LEU A 344 3.37 12.90 12.67
CA LEU A 344 2.25 12.05 12.30
C LEU A 344 2.71 10.61 12.02
N LYS A 345 3.82 10.42 11.29
CA LYS A 345 4.42 9.09 11.06
C LYS A 345 4.76 8.36 12.36
N ALA A 346 5.38 9.07 13.32
CA ALA A 346 5.70 8.49 14.63
C ALA A 346 4.43 8.04 15.37
N ARG A 347 3.35 8.82 15.29
CA ARG A 347 2.05 8.46 15.87
C ARG A 347 1.46 7.20 15.22
N VAL A 348 1.41 7.13 13.89
CA VAL A 348 0.90 5.93 13.17
C VAL A 348 1.69 4.69 13.54
N LYS A 349 3.03 4.80 13.57
CA LYS A 349 3.89 3.68 13.96
C LYS A 349 3.62 3.22 15.39
N SER A 350 3.43 4.15 16.33
CA SER A 350 3.08 3.81 17.71
C SER A 350 1.72 3.12 17.82
N THR A 351 0.71 3.59 17.09
CA THR A 351 -0.63 2.96 17.05
C THR A 351 -0.56 1.56 16.43
N ALA A 352 0.19 1.37 15.35
CA ALA A 352 0.37 0.07 14.71
C ALA A 352 1.12 -0.93 15.59
N GLN A 353 2.09 -0.46 16.37
CA GLN A 353 2.79 -1.29 17.37
C GLN A 353 1.82 -1.74 18.48
N LEU A 354 1.07 -0.80 19.07
CA LEU A 354 0.08 -1.09 20.10
C LEU A 354 -0.95 -2.13 19.62
N LEU A 355 -1.45 -1.98 18.39
CA LEU A 355 -2.36 -2.93 17.77
C LEU A 355 -1.72 -4.32 17.63
N SER A 356 -0.45 -4.38 17.21
CA SER A 356 0.27 -5.65 17.06
C SER A 356 0.47 -6.34 18.41
N ASP A 357 0.78 -5.57 19.46
CA ASP A 357 0.98 -6.08 20.82
C ASP A 357 -0.34 -6.64 21.39
N LEU A 358 -1.47 -5.96 21.13
CA LEU A 358 -2.81 -6.43 21.53
C LEU A 358 -3.21 -7.72 20.80
N LEU A 359 -3.01 -7.78 19.49
CA LEU A 359 -3.29 -8.99 18.71
C LEU A 359 -2.44 -10.18 19.20
N GLY A 360 -1.15 -9.96 19.49
CA GLY A 360 -0.28 -11.00 20.06
C GLY A 360 -0.69 -11.44 21.46
N TYR A 361 -1.20 -10.51 22.28
CA TYR A 361 -1.76 -10.83 23.60
C TYR A 361 -3.02 -11.69 23.49
N GLU A 362 -3.94 -11.35 22.59
CA GLU A 362 -5.16 -12.12 22.34
C GLU A 362 -4.84 -13.53 21.82
N GLU A 363 -3.92 -13.65 20.88
CA GLU A 363 -3.45 -14.94 20.37
C GLU A 363 -2.85 -15.80 21.49
N SER A 364 -1.99 -15.21 22.32
CA SER A 364 -1.39 -15.88 23.48
C SER A 364 -2.44 -16.33 24.50
N ARG A 365 -3.49 -15.54 24.71
CA ARG A 365 -4.60 -15.88 25.61
C ARG A 365 -5.42 -17.05 25.05
N ASN A 366 -5.79 -16.98 23.78
CA ASN A 366 -6.55 -18.03 23.10
C ASN A 366 -5.77 -19.36 23.10
N LEU A 367 -4.46 -19.32 22.83
CA LEU A 367 -3.59 -20.48 22.92
C LEU A 367 -3.54 -21.07 24.33
N LYS A 368 -3.43 -20.24 25.37
CA LYS A 368 -3.47 -20.71 26.77
C LYS A 368 -4.82 -21.36 27.12
N GLN A 369 -5.92 -20.77 26.70
CA GLN A 369 -7.26 -21.33 26.93
C GLN A 369 -7.45 -22.66 26.19
N LEU A 370 -7.00 -22.74 24.94
CA LEU A 370 -7.02 -24.00 24.17
C LEU A 370 -6.14 -25.07 24.80
N ALA A 371 -4.94 -24.72 25.26
CA ALA A 371 -4.04 -25.64 25.95
C ALA A 371 -4.64 -26.14 27.27
N GLN A 372 -5.28 -25.28 28.05
CA GLN A 372 -5.98 -25.66 29.29
C GLN A 372 -7.16 -26.59 29.01
N ALA A 373 -8.01 -26.27 28.03
CA ALA A 373 -9.13 -27.12 27.63
C ALA A 373 -8.65 -28.48 27.11
N SER A 374 -7.58 -28.50 26.31
CA SER A 374 -6.95 -29.73 25.82
C SER A 374 -6.38 -30.57 26.97
N HIS A 375 -5.76 -29.93 27.96
CA HIS A 375 -5.24 -30.63 29.13
C HIS A 375 -6.37 -31.26 29.96
N GLN A 376 -7.44 -30.51 30.19
CA GLN A 376 -8.62 -31.02 30.90
C GLN A 376 -9.29 -32.19 30.15
N LEU A 377 -9.41 -32.08 28.83
CA LEU A 377 -9.94 -33.16 28.00
C LEU A 377 -9.03 -34.41 28.05
N ALA A 378 -7.71 -34.24 28.02
CA ALA A 378 -6.76 -35.34 28.14
C ALA A 378 -6.85 -36.02 29.53
N GLN A 379 -7.01 -35.26 30.60
CA GLN A 379 -7.22 -35.79 31.95
C GLN A 379 -8.53 -36.59 32.06
N ALA A 380 -9.63 -36.01 31.59
CA ALA A 380 -10.94 -36.69 31.58
C ALA A 380 -10.89 -37.99 30.76
N SER A 381 -10.20 -37.98 29.62
CA SER A 381 -9.99 -39.17 28.79
C SER A 381 -9.12 -40.23 29.46
N HIS A 382 -8.11 -39.82 30.24
CA HIS A 382 -7.28 -40.73 31.01
C HIS A 382 -8.08 -41.42 32.13
N ASP A 383 -8.88 -40.64 32.87
CA ASP A 383 -9.75 -41.17 33.92
C ASP A 383 -10.79 -42.14 33.33
N GLU A 384 -11.45 -41.77 32.22
CA GLU A 384 -12.39 -42.63 31.51
C GLU A 384 -11.73 -43.94 31.06
N SER A 385 -10.51 -43.87 30.53
CA SER A 385 -9.74 -45.06 30.13
C SER A 385 -9.45 -45.98 31.32
N HIS A 386 -9.14 -45.43 32.48
CA HIS A 386 -8.94 -46.19 33.71
C HIS A 386 -10.22 -46.91 34.16
N TYR A 387 -11.36 -46.21 34.18
CA TYR A 387 -12.65 -46.82 34.50
C TYR A 387 -13.03 -47.93 33.52
N LEU A 388 -12.80 -47.72 32.22
CA LEU A 388 -13.05 -48.74 31.19
C LEU A 388 -12.18 -49.98 31.40
N MET A 389 -10.89 -49.81 31.75
CA MET A 389 -10.00 -50.93 32.04
C MET A 389 -10.46 -51.72 33.28
N GLU A 390 -10.95 -51.04 34.32
CA GLU A 390 -11.50 -51.69 35.50
C GLU A 390 -12.80 -52.46 35.19
N LEU A 391 -13.71 -51.86 34.40
CA LEU A 391 -14.92 -52.51 33.92
C LEU A 391 -14.61 -53.75 33.08
N GLN A 392 -13.63 -53.66 32.17
CA GLN A 392 -13.16 -54.82 31.40
C GLN A 392 -12.61 -55.92 32.30
N LYS A 393 -11.83 -55.58 33.34
CA LYS A 393 -11.31 -56.56 34.30
C LYS A 393 -12.43 -57.26 35.07
N LYS A 394 -13.43 -56.52 35.56
CA LYS A 394 -14.62 -57.08 36.23
C LYS A 394 -15.43 -57.97 35.27
N SER A 395 -15.64 -57.53 34.03
CA SER A 395 -16.31 -58.30 32.99
C SER A 395 -15.59 -59.63 32.67
N VAL A 396 -14.25 -59.64 32.65
CA VAL A 396 -13.46 -60.88 32.49
C VAL A 396 -13.64 -61.82 33.68
N GLN A 397 -13.73 -61.30 34.91
CA GLN A 397 -14.00 -62.13 36.09
C GLN A 397 -15.41 -62.72 36.07
N ASP A 398 -16.42 -61.92 35.69
CA ASP A 398 -17.79 -62.41 35.51
C ASP A 398 -17.85 -63.50 34.42
N ALA A 399 -17.12 -63.32 33.32
CA ALA A 399 -16.99 -64.35 32.30
C ALA A 399 -16.33 -65.64 32.82
N ALA A 400 -15.38 -65.54 33.76
CA ALA A 400 -14.77 -66.70 34.40
C ALA A 400 -15.75 -67.43 35.35
N ALA A 401 -16.55 -66.70 36.11
CA ALA A 401 -17.59 -67.27 36.97
C ALA A 401 -18.67 -68.00 36.16
N VAL A 402 -19.12 -67.40 35.05
CA VAL A 402 -20.07 -68.03 34.11
C VAL A 402 -19.49 -69.32 33.51
N LYS A 403 -18.20 -69.32 33.13
CA LYS A 403 -17.51 -70.53 32.68
C LYS A 403 -17.51 -71.63 33.75
N MET A 404 -17.25 -71.29 35.01
CA MET A 404 -17.27 -72.26 36.11
C MET A 404 -18.66 -72.86 36.35
N LEU A 405 -19.71 -72.03 36.35
CA LEU A 405 -21.09 -72.50 36.50
C LEU A 405 -21.47 -73.47 35.37
N THR A 406 -21.05 -73.17 34.13
CA THR A 406 -21.30 -74.02 32.96
C THR A 406 -20.60 -75.38 33.09
N ILE A 407 -19.35 -75.41 33.61
CA ILE A 407 -18.62 -76.66 33.87
C ILE A 407 -19.35 -77.53 34.89
N ILE A 408 -19.82 -76.93 36.00
CA ILE A 408 -20.58 -77.65 37.02
C ILE A 408 -21.86 -78.24 36.41
N GLY A 409 -22.61 -77.45 35.65
CA GLY A 409 -23.81 -77.92 34.95
C GLY A 409 -23.54 -79.10 34.01
N LEU A 410 -22.45 -79.06 33.24
CA LEU A 410 -22.07 -80.14 32.31
C LEU A 410 -21.72 -81.48 33.00
N VAL A 411 -21.18 -81.43 34.21
CA VAL A 411 -20.85 -82.63 35.00
C VAL A 411 -22.09 -83.23 35.63
N PHE A 412 -22.95 -82.40 36.22
CA PHE A 412 -24.10 -82.90 36.97
C PHE A 412 -25.26 -83.28 36.06
N LEU A 413 -25.52 -82.56 34.97
CA LEU A 413 -26.71 -82.75 34.14
C LEU A 413 -26.85 -84.17 33.55
N PRO A 414 -25.81 -84.82 32.98
CA PRO A 414 -25.91 -86.19 32.48
C PRO A 414 -26.05 -87.20 33.62
N SER A 415 -25.34 -86.97 34.73
CA SER A 415 -25.40 -87.83 35.92
C SER A 415 -26.80 -87.81 36.54
N THR A 416 -27.42 -86.64 36.66
CA THR A 416 -28.78 -86.48 37.17
C THR A 416 -29.82 -87.11 36.25
N ILE A 417 -29.68 -87.01 34.92
CA ILE A 417 -30.59 -87.67 33.97
C ILE A 417 -30.52 -89.19 34.13
N VAL A 418 -29.31 -89.76 34.20
CA VAL A 418 -29.10 -91.20 34.39
C VAL A 418 -29.64 -91.64 35.75
N ALA A 419 -29.34 -90.91 36.82
CA ALA A 419 -29.83 -91.20 38.16
C ALA A 419 -31.36 -91.18 38.21
N ASN A 420 -32.02 -90.16 37.64
CA ASN A 420 -33.48 -90.07 37.59
C ASN A 420 -34.11 -91.21 36.78
N PHE A 421 -33.53 -91.56 35.64
CA PHE A 421 -34.04 -92.63 34.78
C PHE A 421 -33.95 -94.02 35.44
N PHE A 422 -32.87 -94.27 36.18
CA PHE A 422 -32.63 -95.57 36.82
C PHE A 422 -33.16 -95.64 38.27
N SER A 423 -33.44 -94.50 38.91
CA SER A 423 -34.00 -94.44 40.27
C SER A 423 -35.38 -95.12 40.37
N THR A 424 -36.16 -95.13 39.29
CA THR A 424 -37.51 -95.71 39.26
C THR A 424 -37.51 -97.22 39.03
N GLU A 425 -36.49 -97.79 38.39
CA GLU A 425 -36.40 -99.23 38.12
C GLU A 425 -35.70 -100.02 39.24
N PHE A 426 -34.73 -99.41 39.93
CA PHE A 426 -33.89 -100.13 40.90
C PHE A 426 -34.34 -100.04 42.36
N VAL A 427 -35.33 -99.19 42.68
CA VAL A 427 -35.91 -99.07 44.02
C VAL A 427 -37.37 -99.50 43.98
N LYS A 428 -37.64 -100.78 44.29
CA LYS A 428 -39.00 -101.30 44.45
C LYS A 428 -39.26 -101.58 45.93
N VAL A 429 -40.30 -100.96 46.48
CA VAL A 429 -40.75 -101.18 47.86
C VAL A 429 -41.73 -102.36 47.81
N ASN A 430 -41.42 -103.44 48.52
CA ASN A 430 -42.32 -104.58 48.64
C ASN A 430 -43.25 -104.41 49.85
N ASP A 431 -44.39 -105.10 49.88
CA ASP A 431 -45.51 -104.94 50.85
C ASP A 431 -45.18 -105.21 52.34
N GLN A 432 -43.90 -105.39 52.69
CA GLN A 432 -43.39 -105.52 54.07
C GLN A 432 -42.45 -104.37 54.48
N GLY A 433 -42.41 -103.27 53.72
CA GLY A 433 -41.75 -102.01 54.14
C GLY A 433 -40.22 -102.06 54.21
N ARG A 434 -39.58 -103.03 53.55
CA ARG A 434 -38.10 -103.11 53.43
C ARG A 434 -37.66 -102.69 52.03
N LEU A 435 -36.73 -101.75 51.98
CA LEU A 435 -36.17 -101.17 50.76
C LEU A 435 -35.22 -102.20 50.12
N HIS A 436 -35.65 -102.82 49.03
CA HIS A 436 -34.83 -103.80 48.32
C HIS A 436 -34.03 -103.09 47.23
N VAL A 437 -32.77 -102.78 47.54
CA VAL A 437 -31.82 -102.23 46.55
C VAL A 437 -31.39 -103.38 45.64
N SER A 438 -31.64 -103.25 44.33
CA SER A 438 -31.20 -104.27 43.37
C SER A 438 -29.68 -104.44 43.38
N ARG A 439 -29.19 -105.68 43.25
CA ARG A 439 -27.76 -106.01 43.18
C ARG A 439 -27.08 -105.45 41.92
N GLU A 440 -27.86 -104.90 40.98
CA GLU A 440 -27.41 -104.35 39.70
C GLU A 440 -27.21 -102.82 39.67
N VAL A 441 -27.26 -102.14 40.82
CA VAL A 441 -27.03 -100.67 40.91
C VAL A 441 -25.70 -100.21 40.28
N TRP A 442 -24.71 -101.09 40.16
CA TRP A 442 -23.45 -100.79 39.48
C TRP A 442 -23.65 -100.43 37.98
N ILE A 443 -24.73 -100.89 37.32
CA ILE A 443 -25.08 -100.53 35.94
C ILE A 443 -25.32 -99.02 35.80
N MET A 444 -25.88 -98.37 36.83
CA MET A 444 -26.04 -96.92 36.86
C MET A 444 -24.69 -96.20 36.76
N ALA A 445 -23.67 -96.68 37.49
CA ALA A 445 -22.33 -96.12 37.43
C ALA A 445 -21.66 -96.39 36.06
N VAL A 446 -21.86 -97.58 35.49
CA VAL A 446 -21.32 -97.95 34.17
C VAL A 446 -21.92 -97.14 33.04
N VAL A 447 -23.16 -96.66 33.15
CA VAL A 447 -23.78 -95.80 32.13
C VAL A 447 -23.48 -94.31 32.39
N ALA A 448 -23.50 -93.86 33.65
CA ALA A 448 -23.28 -92.47 34.01
C ALA A 448 -21.85 -91.97 33.72
N VAL A 449 -20.83 -92.78 34.02
CA VAL A 449 -19.43 -92.41 33.84
C VAL A 449 -19.05 -92.17 32.36
N PRO A 450 -19.36 -93.07 31.40
CA PRO A 450 -19.07 -92.80 30.00
C PRO A 450 -19.92 -91.67 29.44
N LEU A 451 -21.17 -91.51 29.88
CA LEU A 451 -22.01 -90.41 29.42
C LEU A 451 -21.44 -89.04 29.86
N THR A 452 -20.98 -88.93 31.10
CA THR A 452 -20.29 -87.71 31.58
C THR A 452 -18.93 -87.50 30.89
N ALA A 453 -18.19 -88.57 30.60
CA ALA A 453 -16.96 -88.47 29.82
C ALA A 453 -17.22 -87.96 28.39
N ILE A 454 -18.30 -88.42 27.73
CA ILE A 454 -18.70 -87.97 26.39
C ILE A 454 -19.14 -86.51 26.42
N THR A 455 -19.92 -86.06 27.41
CA THR A 455 -20.33 -84.65 27.50
C THR A 455 -19.15 -83.71 27.75
N ILE A 456 -18.21 -84.11 28.62
CA ILE A 456 -16.96 -83.36 28.86
C ILE A 456 -16.11 -83.33 27.58
N PHE A 457 -15.96 -84.46 26.89
CA PHE A 457 -15.20 -84.55 25.64
C PHE A 457 -15.80 -83.68 24.54
N PHE A 458 -17.12 -83.71 24.36
CA PHE A 458 -17.83 -82.89 23.38
C PHE A 458 -17.68 -81.39 23.67
N TRP A 459 -17.80 -80.99 24.93
CA TRP A 459 -17.56 -79.61 25.35
C TRP A 459 -16.11 -79.17 25.13
N TRP A 460 -15.13 -80.00 25.48
CA TRP A 460 -13.71 -79.73 25.24
C TRP A 460 -13.42 -79.54 23.75
N LEU A 461 -14.04 -80.36 22.89
CA LEU A 461 -13.91 -80.26 21.44
C LEU A 461 -14.52 -78.95 20.90
N LEU A 462 -15.71 -78.56 21.36
CA LEU A 462 -16.35 -77.30 20.99
C LEU A 462 -15.55 -76.07 21.46
N LEU A 463 -14.96 -76.12 22.66
CA LEU A 463 -14.07 -75.08 23.15
C LEU A 463 -12.82 -74.96 22.28
N ARG A 464 -12.20 -76.08 21.89
CA ARG A 464 -11.00 -76.06 21.05
C ARG A 464 -11.30 -75.49 19.66
N LEU A 465 -12.45 -75.85 19.08
CA LEU A 465 -12.90 -75.33 17.79
C LEU A 465 -13.22 -73.83 17.84
N SER A 466 -13.88 -73.35 18.91
CA SER A 466 -14.16 -71.92 19.07
C SER A 466 -12.90 -71.07 19.30
N VAL A 467 -11.84 -71.64 19.89
CA VAL A 467 -10.52 -70.99 20.03
C VAL A 467 -9.77 -70.94 18.68
N LEU A 468 -9.82 -72.01 17.88
CA LEU A 468 -9.20 -72.00 16.54
C LEU A 468 -9.92 -71.07 15.54
N GLY A 469 -11.25 -70.98 15.61
CA GLY A 469 -12.02 -70.07 14.75
C GLY A 469 -11.73 -68.59 14.99
N ARG A 470 -11.18 -68.22 16.15
CA ARG A 470 -10.86 -66.83 16.53
C ARG A 470 -9.46 -66.38 16.08
N HIS A 471 -8.64 -67.29 15.52
CA HIS A 471 -7.29 -66.97 15.03
C HIS A 471 -7.23 -66.79 13.49
N ASN A 472 -8.33 -67.06 12.78
CA ASN A 472 -8.46 -66.94 11.32
C ASN A 472 -9.41 -65.80 10.86
N SER A 473 -9.71 -64.82 11.74
CA SER A 473 -10.45 -63.59 11.40
C SER A 473 -9.62 -62.34 11.67
#